data_AF-A0A925MQN8-F1
#
_entry.id   AF-A0A925MQN8-F1
#
_cell.length_a   1.000
_cell.length_b   1.000
_cell.length_c   1.000
_cell.angle_alpha   90.00
_cell.angle_beta   90.00
_cell.angle_gamma   90.00
#
_symmetry.space_group_name_H-M   'P 1'
#
loop_
_entity.id
_entity.type
_entity.pdbx_description
1 polymer ?
#
loop_
_entity_poly.entity_id
_entity_poly.type
_entity_poly.pdbx_seq_one_letter_code
_entity_poly.pdbx_strand_id
1 'polypeptide(L)'
;MATEPNAFKTLVARLKKQWNDSDLVAFGELAEPDPLALLKQAEKWRANHSKDAVLLIVCATLCMRAELYGKARAYLQASLEVRPHLETYRLLAHLLEHIDERERAYKVLKEALAYAIGRDMPLPKIAVARRERRKPVDRRR
;
A
#
# COMPACT_ATOMS: atom_id res chain seq x y z
N MET A 1 0.15 41.90 -12.23
CA MET A 1 0.64 40.52 -12.34
C MET A 1 -0.44 39.62 -11.78
N ALA A 2 -1.15 38.88 -12.63
CA ALA A 2 -2.15 37.93 -12.17
C ALA A 2 -1.43 36.90 -11.31
N THR A 3 -1.80 36.84 -10.03
CA THR A 3 -1.34 35.83 -9.07
C THR A 3 -1.73 34.49 -9.65
N GLU A 4 -0.76 33.70 -10.13
CA GLU A 4 -1.05 32.33 -10.49
C GLU A 4 -1.69 31.65 -9.28
N PRO A 5 -2.87 31.03 -9.44
CA PRO A 5 -3.51 30.37 -8.33
C PRO A 5 -2.61 29.21 -7.89
N ASN A 6 -2.07 29.31 -6.67
CA ASN A 6 -1.29 28.24 -6.02
C ASN A 6 -1.94 26.89 -6.35
N ALA A 7 -1.17 25.95 -6.91
CA ALA A 7 -1.64 24.67 -7.44
C ALA A 7 -2.55 23.93 -6.44
N PHE A 8 -2.24 24.02 -5.15
CA PHE A 8 -3.09 23.53 -4.06
C PHE A 8 -4.52 24.09 -4.11
N LYS A 9 -4.67 25.41 -4.20
CA LYS A 9 -6.01 26.06 -4.24
C LYS A 9 -6.77 25.65 -5.48
N THR A 10 -6.10 25.54 -6.62
CA THR A 10 -6.70 25.13 -7.90
C THR A 10 -7.23 23.70 -7.81
N LEU A 11 -6.42 22.75 -7.33
CA LEU A 11 -6.84 21.35 -7.18
C LEU A 11 -7.97 21.19 -6.15
N VAL A 12 -7.90 21.86 -5.01
CA VAL A 12 -8.98 21.85 -4.01
C VAL A 12 -10.29 22.41 -4.60
N ALA A 13 -10.23 23.47 -5.40
CA ALA A 13 -11.40 24.04 -6.05
C ALA A 13 -11.99 23.10 -7.11
N ARG A 14 -11.14 22.41 -7.88
CA ARG A 14 -11.57 21.40 -8.86
C ARG A 14 -12.22 20.20 -8.19
N LEU A 15 -11.60 19.63 -7.16
CA LEU A 15 -12.14 18.49 -6.40
C LEU A 15 -13.48 18.81 -5.72
N LYS A 16 -13.71 20.08 -5.33
CA LYS A 16 -15.02 20.53 -4.84
C LYS A 16 -16.11 20.53 -5.91
N LYS A 17 -15.76 20.85 -7.15
CA LYS A 17 -16.71 20.89 -8.29
C LYS A 17 -16.95 19.50 -8.85
N GLN A 18 -15.88 18.72 -8.99
CA GLN A 18 -15.89 17.40 -9.58
C GLN A 18 -14.87 16.52 -8.88
N TRP A 19 -15.39 15.55 -8.12
CA TRP A 19 -14.56 14.54 -7.49
C TRP A 19 -14.03 13.57 -8.56
N ASN A 20 -12.71 13.47 -8.68
CA ASN A 20 -12.07 12.59 -9.64
C ASN A 20 -10.69 12.15 -9.17
N ASP A 21 -10.32 10.92 -9.55
CA ASP A 21 -9.10 10.25 -9.10
C ASP A 21 -7.83 10.97 -9.58
N SER A 22 -7.83 11.51 -10.80
CA SER A 22 -6.67 12.24 -11.35
C SER A 22 -6.29 13.47 -10.53
N ASP A 23 -7.27 14.26 -10.10
CA ASP A 23 -7.02 15.46 -9.30
C ASP A 23 -6.64 15.09 -7.86
N LEU A 24 -7.10 13.95 -7.35
CA LEU A 24 -6.68 13.40 -6.05
C LEU A 24 -5.21 12.97 -6.07
N VAL A 25 -4.80 12.24 -7.10
CA VAL A 25 -3.41 11.81 -7.25
C VAL A 25 -2.49 13.03 -7.38
N ALA A 26 -2.85 13.99 -8.26
CA ALA A 26 -2.11 15.24 -8.40
C ALA A 26 -2.02 16.04 -7.10
N PHE A 27 -3.06 16.00 -6.27
CA PHE A 27 -3.06 16.63 -4.94
C PHE A 27 -2.05 15.96 -3.99
N GLY A 28 -1.96 14.63 -3.99
CA GLY A 28 -1.00 13.89 -3.16
C GLY A 28 0.46 14.09 -3.54
N GLU A 29 0.71 14.49 -4.79
CA GLU A 29 2.05 14.75 -5.36
C GLU A 29 2.54 16.18 -5.14
N LEU A 30 1.70 17.09 -4.65
CA LEU A 30 2.08 18.47 -4.41
C LEU A 30 3.31 18.57 -3.49
N ALA A 31 4.29 19.37 -3.91
CA ALA A 31 5.47 19.69 -3.09
C ALA A 31 5.13 20.68 -1.97
N GLU A 32 4.20 21.59 -2.23
CA GLU A 32 3.72 22.60 -1.27
C GLU A 32 2.17 22.65 -1.28
N PRO A 33 1.52 22.91 -0.13
CA PRO A 33 2.09 23.13 1.21
C PRO A 33 2.69 21.84 1.82
N ASP A 34 3.18 21.92 3.07
CA ASP A 34 3.75 20.78 3.78
C ASP A 34 2.82 19.54 3.76
N PRO A 35 3.39 18.32 3.78
CA PRO A 35 2.62 17.07 3.81
C PRO A 35 1.55 16.99 4.90
N LEU A 36 1.77 17.56 6.09
CA LEU A 36 0.75 17.55 7.16
C LEU A 36 -0.44 18.47 6.83
N ALA A 37 -0.20 19.63 6.22
CA ALA A 37 -1.26 20.51 5.74
C ALA A 37 -2.10 19.85 4.63
N LEU A 38 -1.44 19.18 3.68
CA LEU A 38 -2.11 18.37 2.65
C LEU A 38 -2.92 17.23 3.28
N LEU A 39 -2.34 16.50 4.24
CA LEU A 39 -2.98 15.39 4.93
C LEU A 39 -4.24 15.85 5.67
N LYS A 40 -4.18 16.97 6.38
CA LYS A 40 -5.35 17.53 7.10
C LYS A 40 -6.50 17.83 6.14
N GLN A 41 -6.20 18.34 4.95
CA GLN A 41 -7.21 18.59 3.93
C GLN A 41 -7.77 17.29 3.33
N ALA A 42 -6.92 16.29 3.09
CA ALA A 42 -7.35 14.98 2.60
C ALA A 42 -8.23 14.23 3.63
N GLU A 43 -7.84 14.24 4.91
CA GLU A 43 -8.62 13.67 6.01
C GLU A 43 -9.98 14.35 6.17
N LYS A 44 -10.09 15.65 5.88
CA LYS A 44 -11.37 16.36 5.85
C LYS A 44 -12.30 15.82 4.76
N TRP A 45 -11.78 15.47 3.59
CA TRP A 45 -12.60 14.88 2.52
C TRP A 45 -13.11 13.49 2.87
N ARG A 46 -12.41 12.73 3.72
CA ARG A 46 -12.84 11.39 4.16
C ARG A 46 -14.19 11.39 4.88
N ALA A 47 -14.64 12.51 5.44
CA ALA A 47 -15.98 12.60 6.03
C ALA A 47 -17.08 12.25 5.02
N ASN A 48 -16.89 12.63 3.74
CA ASN A 48 -17.84 12.36 2.66
C ASN A 48 -17.38 11.24 1.71
N HIS A 49 -16.08 10.89 1.74
CA HIS A 49 -15.44 9.93 0.85
C HIS A 49 -14.67 8.84 1.64
N SER A 50 -15.29 8.30 2.70
CA SER A 50 -14.61 7.42 3.67
C SER A 50 -14.12 6.08 3.09
N LYS A 51 -14.78 5.59 2.05
CA LYS A 51 -14.46 4.35 1.31
C LYS A 51 -13.91 4.61 -0.08
N ASP A 52 -13.26 5.74 -0.31
CA ASP A 52 -12.60 6.02 -1.57
C ASP A 52 -11.16 5.47 -1.52
N ALA A 53 -10.89 4.44 -2.32
CA ALA A 53 -9.59 3.76 -2.33
C ALA A 53 -8.44 4.69 -2.74
N VAL A 54 -8.67 5.62 -3.66
CA VAL A 54 -7.66 6.57 -4.16
C VAL A 54 -7.39 7.63 -3.10
N LEU A 55 -8.43 8.17 -2.46
CA LEU A 55 -8.24 9.10 -1.34
C LEU A 55 -7.46 8.45 -0.19
N LEU A 56 -7.71 7.18 0.11
CA LEU A 56 -6.96 6.44 1.13
C LEU A 56 -5.48 6.28 0.74
N ILE A 57 -5.17 6.00 -0.53
CA ILE A 57 -3.78 5.95 -1.03
C ILE A 57 -3.11 7.32 -0.88
N VAL A 58 -3.80 8.40 -1.25
CA VAL A 58 -3.30 9.78 -1.12
C VAL A 58 -3.02 10.13 0.35
N CYS A 59 -3.92 9.79 1.27
CA CYS A 59 -3.66 9.96 2.70
C CYS A 59 -2.44 9.16 3.16
N ALA A 60 -2.28 7.92 2.67
CA ALA A 60 -1.15 7.09 3.01
C ALA A 60 0.18 7.68 2.54
N THR A 61 0.28 8.11 1.28
CA THR A 61 1.51 8.69 0.72
C THR A 61 1.88 10.00 1.43
N LEU A 62 0.90 10.82 1.80
CA LEU A 62 1.12 12.01 2.62
C LEU A 62 1.58 11.66 4.04
N CYS A 63 1.01 10.62 4.67
CA CYS A 63 1.51 10.10 5.94
C CYS A 63 2.94 9.59 5.83
N MET A 64 3.31 8.89 4.75
CA MET A 64 4.69 8.43 4.53
C MET A 64 5.66 9.61 4.43
N ARG A 65 5.29 10.65 3.67
CA ARG A 65 6.07 11.89 3.54
C ARG A 65 6.19 12.67 4.86
N ALA A 66 5.19 12.55 5.73
CA ALA A 66 5.18 13.14 7.06
C ALA A 66 5.75 12.20 8.16
N GLU A 67 6.35 11.07 7.78
CA GLU A 67 6.93 10.06 8.69
C GLU A 67 5.92 9.42 9.67
N LEU A 68 4.63 9.49 9.35
CA LEU A 68 3.52 8.89 10.11
C LEU A 68 3.25 7.45 9.65
N TYR A 69 4.27 6.59 9.72
CA TYR A 69 4.24 5.24 9.11
C TYR A 69 3.10 4.35 9.62
N GLY A 70 2.75 4.42 10.91
CA GLY A 70 1.63 3.66 11.48
C GLY A 70 0.29 4.04 10.85
N LYS A 71 0.05 5.34 10.62
CA LYS A 71 -1.14 5.83 9.92
C LYS A 71 -1.11 5.47 8.43
N ALA A 72 0.05 5.61 7.79
CA ALA A 72 0.22 5.25 6.39
C ALA A 72 -0.16 3.78 6.15
N ARG A 73 0.34 2.87 7.00
CA ARG A 73 -0.01 1.45 6.95
C ARG A 73 -1.52 1.21 7.10
N ALA A 74 -2.15 1.85 8.09
CA ALA A 74 -3.58 1.71 8.31
C ALA A 74 -4.40 2.19 7.09
N TYR A 75 -3.99 3.29 6.46
CA TYR A 75 -4.63 3.80 5.25
C TYR A 75 -4.48 2.87 4.05
N LEU A 76 -3.29 2.28 3.85
CA LEU A 76 -3.05 1.32 2.77
C LEU A 76 -3.86 0.03 2.97
N GLN A 77 -3.92 -0.48 4.20
CA GLN A 77 -4.74 -1.66 4.53
C GLN A 77 -6.23 -1.39 4.28
N ALA A 78 -6.74 -0.24 4.73
CA ALA A 78 -8.12 0.16 4.45
C ALA A 78 -8.40 0.33 2.95
N SER A 79 -7.43 0.85 2.17
CA SER A 79 -7.56 0.95 0.71
C SER A 79 -7.68 -0.42 0.06
N LEU A 80 -6.86 -1.40 0.48
CA LEU A 80 -6.94 -2.79 0.00
C LEU A 80 -8.29 -3.45 0.33
N GLU A 81 -8.85 -3.18 1.51
CA GLU A 81 -10.17 -3.68 1.90
C GLU A 81 -11.30 -3.10 1.05
N VAL A 82 -11.20 -1.83 0.66
CA VAL A 82 -12.16 -1.17 -0.23
C VAL A 82 -12.07 -1.72 -1.65
N ARG A 83 -10.87 -1.65 -2.23
CA ARG A 83 -10.58 -2.12 -3.58
C ARG A 83 -9.10 -2.48 -3.68
N PRO A 84 -8.77 -3.77 -3.89
CA PRO A 84 -7.39 -4.17 -4.10
C PRO A 84 -6.82 -3.50 -5.36
N HIS A 85 -5.71 -2.78 -5.20
CA HIS A 85 -4.94 -2.19 -6.29
C HIS A 85 -3.48 -2.62 -6.16
N LEU A 86 -2.85 -2.98 -7.28
CA LEU A 86 -1.43 -3.37 -7.30
C LEU A 86 -0.52 -2.23 -6.78
N GLU A 87 -0.91 -0.98 -7.03
CA GLU A 87 -0.23 0.18 -6.48
C GLU A 87 -0.25 0.19 -4.94
N THR A 88 -1.41 -0.06 -4.31
CA THR A 88 -1.54 -0.11 -2.86
C THR A 88 -0.68 -1.23 -2.26
N TYR A 89 -0.63 -2.40 -2.89
CA TYR A 89 0.28 -3.48 -2.48
C TYR A 89 1.74 -3.06 -2.55
N ARG A 90 2.16 -2.41 -3.64
CA ARG A 90 3.54 -1.94 -3.82
C ARG A 90 3.91 -0.91 -2.76
N LEU A 91 3.04 0.06 -2.50
CA LEU A 91 3.26 1.08 -1.46
C LEU A 91 3.33 0.46 -0.05
N LEU A 92 2.47 -0.51 0.24
CA LEU A 92 2.47 -1.19 1.54
C LEU A 92 3.75 -2.01 1.73
N ALA A 93 4.16 -2.77 0.73
CA ALA A 93 5.41 -3.52 0.77
C ALA A 93 6.61 -2.58 0.98
N HIS A 94 6.67 -1.47 0.22
CA HIS A 94 7.74 -0.48 0.35
C HIS A 94 7.80 0.15 1.74
N LEU A 95 6.64 0.51 2.31
CA LEU A 95 6.54 1.02 3.68
C LEU A 95 7.05 -0.01 4.70
N LEU A 96 6.67 -1.27 4.54
CA LEU A 96 7.09 -2.36 5.43
C LEU A 96 8.60 -2.62 5.35
N GLU A 97 9.20 -2.55 4.17
CA GLU A 97 10.64 -2.63 3.99
C GLU A 97 11.37 -1.48 4.70
N HIS A 98 10.84 -0.25 4.58
CA HIS A 98 11.41 0.94 5.22
C HIS A 98 11.44 0.85 6.74
N ILE A 99 10.45 0.20 7.34
CA ILE A 99 10.38 -0.03 8.80
C ILE A 99 10.96 -1.40 9.23
N ASP A 100 11.74 -2.04 8.36
CA ASP A 100 12.43 -3.33 8.56
C ASP A 100 11.50 -4.54 8.84
N GLU A 101 10.23 -4.45 8.46
CA GLU A 101 9.26 -5.57 8.51
C GLU A 101 9.31 -6.42 7.22
N ARG A 102 10.52 -6.85 6.81
CA ARG A 102 10.77 -7.51 5.50
C ARG A 102 9.94 -8.75 5.24
N GLU A 103 9.72 -9.60 6.25
CA GLU A 103 8.89 -10.81 6.09
C GLU A 103 7.44 -10.47 5.75
N ARG A 104 6.91 -9.39 6.33
CA ARG A 104 5.55 -8.92 6.03
C ARG A 104 5.50 -8.28 4.65
N ALA A 105 6.50 -7.49 4.27
CA ALA A 105 6.63 -6.96 2.93
C ALA A 105 6.62 -8.08 1.86
N TYR A 106 7.39 -9.14 2.08
CA TYR A 106 7.41 -10.31 1.20
C TYR A 106 6.03 -10.97 1.06
N LYS A 107 5.28 -11.13 2.16
CA LYS A 107 3.90 -11.67 2.12
C LYS A 107 2.98 -10.77 1.29
N VAL A 108 3.02 -9.46 1.50
CA VAL A 108 2.23 -8.48 0.74
C VAL A 108 2.56 -8.57 -0.75
N LEU A 109 3.83 -8.69 -1.14
CA LEU A 109 4.22 -8.87 -2.54
C LEU A 109 3.73 -10.19 -3.13
N LYS A 110 3.75 -11.29 -2.37
CA LYS A 110 3.18 -12.57 -2.82
C LYS A 110 1.67 -12.47 -3.03
N GLU A 111 0.96 -11.81 -2.12
CA GLU A 111 -0.49 -11.56 -2.25
C GLU A 111 -0.78 -10.71 -3.49
N ALA A 112 0.03 -9.68 -3.74
CA ALA A 112 -0.08 -8.84 -4.93
C ALA A 112 0.10 -9.64 -6.23
N LEU A 113 1.09 -10.54 -6.28
CA LEU A 113 1.34 -11.41 -7.42
C LEU A 113 0.20 -12.41 -7.63
N ALA A 114 -0.30 -13.03 -6.55
CA ALA A 114 -1.44 -13.93 -6.61
C ALA A 114 -2.69 -13.20 -7.12
N TYR A 115 -2.93 -11.97 -6.66
CA TYR A 115 -4.00 -11.10 -7.13
C TYR A 115 -3.85 -10.74 -8.61
N ALA A 116 -2.65 -10.36 -9.05
CA ALA A 116 -2.37 -10.00 -10.45
C ALA A 116 -2.56 -11.17 -11.42
N ILE A 117 -2.11 -12.36 -11.03
CA ILE A 117 -2.13 -13.57 -11.87
C ILE A 117 -3.50 -14.25 -11.82
N GLY A 118 -4.27 -14.07 -10.74
CA GLY A 118 -5.58 -14.68 -10.53
C GLY A 118 -5.56 -16.20 -10.37
N ARG A 119 -4.36 -16.80 -10.25
CA ARG A 119 -4.16 -18.24 -10.13
C ARG A 119 -2.96 -18.49 -9.23
N ASP A 120 -3.18 -19.25 -8.17
CA ASP A 120 -2.10 -19.84 -7.39
C ASP A 120 -1.90 -21.27 -7.89
N MET A 121 -0.69 -21.63 -8.30
CA MET A 121 -0.36 -23.01 -8.66
C MET A 121 0.25 -23.67 -7.41
N PRO A 122 -0.52 -24.48 -6.66
CA PRO A 122 0.01 -25.11 -5.47
C PRO A 122 1.11 -26.10 -5.87
N LEU A 123 2.32 -25.85 -5.40
CA LEU A 123 3.40 -26.82 -5.53
C LEU A 123 3.13 -28.01 -4.58
N PRO A 124 3.34 -29.25 -5.02
CA PRO A 124 3.27 -30.40 -4.13
C PRO A 124 4.27 -30.20 -3.00
N LYS A 125 3.84 -30.50 -1.76
CA LYS A 125 4.74 -30.47 -0.61
C LYS A 125 5.94 -31.36 -0.93
N ILE A 126 7.15 -30.81 -0.77
CA ILE A 126 8.37 -31.60 -0.91
C ILE A 126 8.29 -32.67 0.18
N ALA A 127 7.91 -33.89 -0.20
CA ALA A 127 8.01 -35.03 0.67
C ALA A 127 9.51 -35.21 0.94
N VAL A 128 9.95 -34.87 2.14
CA VAL A 128 11.32 -35.11 2.58
C VAL A 128 11.50 -36.62 2.64
N ALA A 129 11.84 -37.21 1.50
CA ALA A 129 11.91 -38.64 1.32
C ALA A 129 13.01 -39.20 2.24
N ARG A 130 12.56 -39.87 3.31
CA ARG A 130 13.23 -40.98 3.99
C ARG A 130 14.73 -40.79 4.28
N ARG A 131 15.05 -40.04 5.34
CA ARG A 131 16.29 -40.24 6.11
C ARG A 131 16.24 -41.44 7.07
N GLU A 132 15.25 -42.32 6.96
CA GLU A 132 15.11 -43.54 7.80
C GLU A 132 15.51 -44.84 7.09
N ARG A 133 16.35 -44.79 6.05
CA ARG A 133 16.96 -45.99 5.46
C ARG A 133 18.46 -46.07 5.69
N ARG A 134 18.86 -45.99 6.96
CA ARG A 134 20.06 -46.66 7.47
C ARG A 134 19.75 -47.23 8.85
N LYS A 135 18.96 -48.31 8.91
CA LYS A 135 19.12 -49.24 10.04
C LYS A 135 20.54 -49.83 9.91
N PRO A 136 21.37 -49.82 10.97
CA PRO A 136 22.67 -50.46 10.89
C PRO A 136 22.44 -51.96 10.64
N VAL A 137 23.11 -52.49 9.61
CA VAL A 137 23.23 -53.93 9.42
C VAL A 137 23.94 -54.47 10.65
N ASP A 138 23.22 -55.23 11.46
CA ASP A 138 23.76 -55.91 12.63
C ASP A 138 24.78 -56.95 12.15
N ARG A 139 26.07 -56.61 12.18
CA ARG A 139 27.15 -57.56 11.95
C ARG A 139 27.46 -58.25 13.27
N ARG A 140 26.65 -59.26 13.60
CA ARG A 140 27.02 -60.31 14.55
C ARG A 140 27.09 -61.64 13.81
N ARG A 141 28.32 -62.02 13.44
CA ARG A 141 28.83 -63.39 13.43
C ARG A 141 30.34 -63.33 13.46
#